data_AF-A0A4C1WAB0-F1
#
_entry.id   AF-A0A4C1WAB0-F1
#
_cell.length_a   1.000
_cell.length_b   1.000
_cell.length_c   1.000
_cell.angle_alpha   90.00
_cell.angle_beta   90.00
_cell.angle_gamma   90.00
#
_symmetry.space_group_name_H-M   'P 1'
#
loop_
_entity.id
_entity.type
_entity.pdbx_description
1 polymer ?
#
loop_
_entity_poly.entity_id
_entity_poly.type
_entity_poly.pdbx_seq_one_letter_code
_entity_poly.pdbx_strand_id
1 'polypeptide(L)'
;MDIDPLSAPTSRANDAKPSPAAVQQTQTTSIAPVESTRHPVSASTQAVTAKGANFLQISADCTRLRINYSKAVRTANDGIKIHCPDVETFRSLNKYLVDFKVQFHTYALEEERKLKAVIRGIPTDFPVDEIQVDLCGQGFPVHSVHRLCRRDGSPLWLVLDVLPRTEEAKNIFNNLNKVCGLSSIRVEAPHKKGGPVQCHRCQLYGHAAANCHADPRCLKCLVPHCTRECSRTRESGEKPSCVNCLQQHRPTIGMTENP
;
A
#
# COMPACT_ATOMS: atom_id res chain seq x y z
N MET A 1 -78.74 -5.34 64.33
CA MET A 1 -79.20 -5.78 63.00
C MET A 1 -78.05 -6.54 62.38
N ASP A 2 -78.41 -7.71 61.89
CA ASP A 2 -77.62 -8.92 61.68
C ASP A 2 -76.53 -8.83 60.60
N ILE A 3 -75.76 -9.94 60.54
CA ILE A 3 -75.03 -10.52 59.39
C ILE A 3 -73.50 -10.35 59.36
N ASP A 4 -72.85 -11.35 59.98
CA ASP A 4 -71.68 -12.12 59.52
C ASP A 4 -71.90 -12.71 58.09
N PRO A 5 -70.92 -13.26 57.32
CA PRO A 5 -69.50 -13.49 57.63
C PRO A 5 -68.51 -13.47 56.43
N LEU A 6 -67.28 -13.91 56.74
CA LEU A 6 -66.31 -14.63 55.89
C LEU A 6 -65.45 -13.76 54.93
N SER A 7 -64.13 -13.71 55.07
CA SER A 7 -63.23 -14.87 55.12
C SER A 7 -61.84 -14.50 55.64
N ALA A 8 -61.29 -15.36 56.48
CA ALA A 8 -59.86 -15.57 56.70
C ALA A 8 -59.60 -17.07 56.36
N PRO A 9 -58.36 -17.60 56.20
CA PRO A 9 -57.27 -17.29 57.12
C PRO A 9 -55.82 -17.36 56.56
N THR A 10 -54.91 -16.80 57.36
CA THR A 10 -53.59 -17.33 57.78
C THR A 10 -52.61 -17.90 56.73
N SER A 11 -51.31 -17.78 56.87
CA SER A 11 -50.39 -17.08 57.77
C SER A 11 -49.01 -17.53 57.31
N ARG A 12 -48.00 -16.69 57.47
CA ARG A 12 -46.75 -17.10 58.13
C ARG A 12 -45.95 -15.87 58.48
N ALA A 13 -45.95 -15.62 59.78
CA ALA A 13 -45.01 -14.78 60.50
C ALA A 13 -43.60 -15.44 60.43
N ASN A 14 -42.49 -14.74 60.59
CA ASN A 14 -42.08 -13.98 61.77
C ASN A 14 -40.93 -13.03 61.41
N ASP A 15 -40.90 -11.87 62.08
CA ASP A 15 -39.80 -11.31 62.89
C ASP A 15 -38.36 -11.30 62.34
N ALA A 16 -37.49 -10.33 62.61
CA ALA A 16 -37.53 -9.01 63.21
C ALA A 16 -36.12 -8.39 62.97
N LYS A 17 -36.06 -7.05 62.94
CA LYS A 17 -34.97 -6.11 63.35
C LYS A 17 -33.71 -6.65 64.07
N PRO A 18 -32.66 -5.82 64.34
CA PRO A 18 -32.01 -4.74 63.60
C PRO A 18 -30.43 -4.86 63.64
N SER A 19 -29.73 -3.83 63.15
CA SER A 19 -28.26 -3.54 63.21
C SER A 19 -27.38 -4.29 64.24
N PRO A 20 -26.06 -4.44 63.94
CA PRO A 20 -25.06 -3.64 64.70
C PRO A 20 -23.81 -3.21 63.90
N ALA A 21 -22.88 -2.61 64.65
CA ALA A 21 -21.72 -1.81 64.29
C ALA A 21 -20.49 -2.53 63.66
N ALA A 22 -19.69 -1.70 62.98
CA ALA A 22 -18.22 -1.64 62.82
C ALA A 22 -17.36 -2.92 62.86
N VAL A 23 -16.64 -3.21 61.75
CA VAL A 23 -15.21 -3.63 61.75
C VAL A 23 -14.48 -3.19 60.45
N GLN A 24 -13.30 -2.61 60.67
CA GLN A 24 -12.11 -2.26 59.88
C GLN A 24 -11.92 -2.65 58.39
N GLN A 25 -11.53 -1.60 57.64
CA GLN A 25 -10.41 -1.47 56.68
C GLN A 25 -9.97 -2.67 55.81
N THR A 26 -10.16 -2.51 54.50
CA THR A 26 -9.15 -2.90 53.51
C THR A 26 -9.17 -1.87 52.37
N GLN A 27 -8.13 -1.04 52.28
CA GLN A 27 -7.94 -0.10 51.18
C GLN A 27 -7.45 -0.87 49.95
N THR A 28 -8.35 -1.14 49.01
CA THR A 28 -7.97 -1.52 47.64
C THR A 28 -7.84 -0.22 46.86
N THR A 29 -6.60 0.21 46.63
CA THR A 29 -6.24 1.32 45.74
C THR A 29 -6.88 1.10 44.36
N SER A 30 -7.80 1.99 43.97
CA SER A 30 -8.33 2.05 42.62
C SER A 30 -7.23 2.56 41.69
N ILE A 31 -6.73 1.67 40.82
CA ILE A 31 -5.89 2.07 39.70
C ILE A 31 -6.85 2.63 38.66
N ALA A 32 -6.83 3.96 38.49
CA ALA A 32 -7.49 4.65 37.40
C ALA A 32 -7.06 4.04 36.05
N PRO A 33 -7.94 3.96 35.04
CA PRO A 33 -7.58 3.43 33.74
C PRO A 33 -6.45 4.28 33.16
N VAL A 34 -5.30 3.66 32.91
CA VAL A 34 -4.21 4.28 32.16
C VAL A 34 -4.75 4.58 30.77
N GLU A 35 -4.96 5.87 30.52
CA GLU A 35 -5.29 6.41 29.22
C GLU A 35 -4.24 5.94 28.23
N SER A 36 -4.61 4.95 27.42
CA SER A 36 -3.79 4.45 26.31
C SER A 36 -3.69 5.60 25.32
N THR A 37 -2.65 6.41 25.49
CA THR A 37 -2.26 7.43 24.53
C THR A 37 -1.93 6.69 23.26
N ARG A 38 -2.91 6.66 22.34
CA ARG A 38 -2.73 6.12 20.99
C ARG A 38 -1.56 6.89 20.38
N HIS A 39 -0.41 6.25 20.28
CA HIS A 39 0.67 6.76 19.45
C HIS A 39 0.10 6.96 18.03
N PRO A 40 0.30 8.13 17.41
CA PRO A 40 -0.15 8.35 16.05
C PRO A 40 0.57 7.36 15.15
N VAL A 41 -0.20 6.51 14.48
CA VAL A 41 0.26 5.61 13.43
C VAL A 41 0.69 6.47 12.24
N SER A 42 1.95 6.90 12.20
CA SER A 42 2.42 7.84 11.17
C SER A 42 3.94 7.78 10.95
N ALA A 43 4.40 6.73 10.28
CA ALA A 43 5.45 6.77 9.27
C ALA A 43 5.45 5.39 8.59
N SER A 44 5.17 5.33 7.29
CA SER A 44 5.28 4.07 6.55
C SER A 44 6.75 3.63 6.62
N THR A 45 7.08 2.65 7.47
CA THR A 45 8.45 2.14 7.64
C THR A 45 8.96 1.68 6.29
N GLN A 46 9.96 2.37 5.76
CA GLN A 46 10.55 2.04 4.47
C GLN A 46 11.32 0.74 4.61
N ALA A 47 11.26 -0.10 3.59
CA ALA A 47 11.91 -1.40 3.64
C ALA A 47 12.65 -1.71 2.34
N VAL A 48 13.82 -2.32 2.49
CA VAL A 48 14.61 -2.85 1.39
C VAL A 48 14.69 -4.36 1.54
N THR A 49 14.45 -5.09 0.46
CA THR A 49 14.59 -6.55 0.45
C THR A 49 15.82 -6.94 -0.36
N ALA A 50 16.90 -7.27 0.33
CA ALA A 50 18.11 -7.83 -0.26
C ALA A 50 17.88 -9.30 -0.65
N LYS A 51 18.39 -9.75 -1.79
CA LYS A 51 18.22 -11.11 -2.33
C LYS A 51 19.54 -11.86 -2.31
N GLY A 52 19.57 -13.06 -1.72
CA GLY A 52 20.74 -13.94 -1.75
C GLY A 52 22.00 -13.34 -1.14
N ALA A 53 21.85 -12.39 -0.22
CA ALA A 53 22.97 -11.62 0.32
C ALA A 53 23.47 -12.18 1.66
N ASN A 54 24.78 -12.07 1.89
CA ASN A 54 25.38 -12.39 3.19
C ASN A 54 24.98 -11.30 4.20
N PHE A 55 23.91 -11.58 4.98
CA PHE A 55 23.39 -10.63 5.96
C PHE A 55 24.46 -10.21 6.98
N LEU A 56 25.36 -11.12 7.36
CA LEU A 56 26.38 -10.83 8.36
C LEU A 56 27.29 -9.70 7.87
N GLN A 57 27.73 -9.77 6.61
CA GLN A 57 28.52 -8.71 5.98
C GLN A 57 27.73 -7.39 5.91
N ILE A 58 26.48 -7.44 5.44
CA ILE A 58 25.62 -6.24 5.37
C ILE A 58 25.47 -5.60 6.75
N SER A 59 25.20 -6.40 7.78
CA SER A 59 25.00 -5.89 9.13
C SER A 59 26.28 -5.25 9.70
N ALA A 60 27.44 -5.86 9.49
CA ALA A 60 28.73 -5.31 9.91
C ALA A 60 29.05 -3.98 9.20
N ASP A 61 28.82 -3.91 7.89
CA ASP A 61 29.04 -2.69 7.11
C ASP A 61 28.05 -1.58 7.49
N CYS A 62 26.78 -1.91 7.72
CA CYS A 62 25.81 -0.96 8.25
C CYS A 62 26.27 -0.37 9.59
N THR A 63 26.76 -1.19 10.52
CA THR A 63 27.32 -0.70 11.80
C THR A 63 28.52 0.22 11.57
N ARG A 64 29.45 -0.18 10.70
CA ARG A 64 30.65 0.60 10.37
C ARG A 64 30.31 1.95 9.72
N LEU A 65 29.30 1.99 8.86
CA LEU A 65 28.83 3.18 8.14
C LEU A 65 27.77 3.99 8.91
N ARG A 66 27.43 3.59 10.14
CA ARG A 66 26.40 4.22 10.98
C ARG A 66 24.99 4.25 10.34
N ILE A 67 24.65 3.20 9.60
CA ILE A 67 23.31 2.99 9.01
C ILE A 67 22.45 2.22 10.02
N ASN A 68 21.69 2.94 10.84
CA ASN A 68 20.93 2.39 11.96
C ASN A 68 19.53 1.94 11.54
N TYR A 69 19.42 0.78 10.89
CA TYR A 69 18.12 0.18 10.57
C TYR A 69 17.43 -0.37 11.83
N SER A 70 16.09 -0.40 11.84
CA SER A 70 15.30 -0.75 13.03
C SER A 70 15.10 -2.25 13.21
N LYS A 71 14.95 -2.99 12.10
CA LYS A 71 14.70 -4.44 12.11
C LYS A 71 15.15 -5.07 10.81
N ALA A 72 15.66 -6.30 10.86
CA ALA A 72 15.86 -7.14 9.68
C ALA A 72 15.13 -8.47 9.84
N VAL A 73 14.42 -8.92 8.79
CA VAL A 73 13.58 -10.12 8.83
C VAL A 73 13.80 -10.97 7.58
N ARG A 74 13.97 -12.28 7.75
CA ARG A 74 14.01 -13.22 6.62
C ARG A 74 12.65 -13.29 5.94
N THR A 75 12.65 -13.28 4.61
CA THR A 75 11.47 -13.44 3.76
C THR A 75 11.41 -14.87 3.20
N ALA A 76 10.23 -15.30 2.75
CA ALA A 76 10.01 -16.66 2.22
C ALA A 76 10.89 -17.02 1.01
N ASN A 77 11.37 -16.03 0.26
CA ASN A 77 12.17 -16.21 -0.96
C ASN A 77 13.68 -16.03 -0.71
N ASP A 78 14.17 -16.42 0.47
CA ASP A 78 15.57 -16.26 0.90
C ASP A 78 16.13 -14.83 0.78
N GLY A 79 15.23 -13.84 0.82
CA GLY A 79 15.59 -12.44 0.92
C GLY A 79 15.59 -11.97 2.37
N ILE A 80 16.30 -10.88 2.65
CA ILE A 80 16.26 -10.19 3.95
C ILE A 80 15.59 -8.84 3.76
N LYS A 81 14.49 -8.63 4.47
CA LYS A 81 13.77 -7.35 4.52
C LYS A 81 14.30 -6.52 5.68
N ILE A 82 14.97 -5.41 5.35
CA ILE A 82 15.54 -4.46 6.30
C ILE A 82 14.60 -3.26 6.40
N HIS A 83 14.14 -2.96 7.61
CA HIS A 83 13.24 -1.86 7.95
C HIS A 83 14.06 -0.65 8.39
N CYS A 84 13.80 0.50 7.77
CA CYS A 84 14.45 1.76 8.09
C CYS A 84 13.49 2.66 8.88
N PRO A 85 13.92 3.26 10.00
CA PRO A 85 13.06 4.12 10.82
C PRO A 85 12.72 5.45 10.14
N ASP A 86 13.64 5.97 9.31
CA ASP A 86 13.52 7.25 8.64
C ASP A 86 14.04 7.18 7.18
N VAL A 87 13.82 8.28 6.44
CA VAL A 87 14.16 8.38 5.02
C VAL A 87 15.67 8.50 4.77
N GLU A 88 16.43 9.10 5.70
CA GLU A 88 17.87 9.27 5.57
C GLU A 88 18.59 7.92 5.71
N THR A 89 18.21 7.13 6.70
CA THR A 89 18.68 5.75 6.88
C THR A 89 18.35 4.92 5.66
N PHE A 90 17.15 5.05 5.12
CA PHE A 90 16.76 4.36 3.89
C PHE A 90 17.62 4.76 2.68
N ARG A 91 17.81 6.06 2.44
CA ARG A 91 18.65 6.56 1.34
C ARG A 91 20.10 6.10 1.49
N SER A 92 20.62 6.12 2.70
CA SER A 92 21.98 5.64 3.02
C SER A 92 22.13 4.15 2.77
N LEU A 93 21.17 3.33 3.23
CA LEU A 93 21.15 1.90 2.96
C LEU A 93 21.02 1.60 1.46
N ASN A 94 20.14 2.30 0.76
CA ASN A 94 19.93 2.14 -0.67
C ASN A 94 21.23 2.43 -1.44
N LYS A 95 21.91 3.55 -1.11
CA LYS A 95 23.21 3.91 -1.68
C LYS A 95 24.25 2.82 -1.45
N TYR A 96 24.39 2.37 -0.20
CA TYR A 96 25.30 1.27 0.14
C TYR A 96 25.03 0.02 -0.70
N LEU A 97 23.78 -0.43 -0.79
CA LEU A 97 23.46 -1.65 -1.54
C LEU A 97 23.74 -1.51 -3.04
N VAL A 98 23.55 -0.32 -3.61
CA VAL A 98 23.93 -0.01 -5.00
C VAL A 98 25.45 -0.04 -5.18
N ASP A 99 26.19 0.66 -4.31
CA ASP A 99 27.66 0.78 -4.40
C ASP A 99 28.35 -0.59 -4.29
N PHE A 100 27.83 -1.46 -3.42
CA PHE A 100 28.35 -2.81 -3.20
C PHE A 100 27.71 -3.87 -4.14
N LYS A 101 26.92 -3.43 -5.14
CA LYS A 101 26.26 -4.29 -6.14
C LYS A 101 25.45 -5.44 -5.54
N VAL A 102 24.83 -5.20 -4.39
CA VAL A 102 23.92 -6.16 -3.77
C VAL A 102 22.62 -6.16 -4.58
N GLN A 103 22.07 -7.34 -4.88
CA GLN A 103 20.76 -7.42 -5.53
C GLN A 103 19.66 -7.15 -4.51
N PHE A 104 18.83 -6.14 -4.75
CA PHE A 104 17.70 -5.83 -3.88
C PHE A 104 16.52 -5.27 -4.66
N HIS A 105 15.41 -5.11 -3.96
CA HIS A 105 14.30 -4.27 -4.41
C HIS A 105 13.73 -3.48 -3.25
N THR A 106 13.11 -2.36 -3.58
CA THR A 106 12.44 -1.50 -2.61
C THR A 106 11.16 -0.89 -3.19
N TYR A 107 10.50 -0.04 -2.41
CA TYR A 107 9.24 0.60 -2.75
C TYR A 107 9.43 2.11 -2.82
N ALA A 108 8.65 2.76 -3.68
CA ALA A 108 8.70 4.21 -3.80
C ALA A 108 8.33 4.86 -2.46
N LEU A 109 9.06 5.93 -2.14
CA LEU A 109 8.81 6.72 -0.94
C LEU A 109 7.41 7.31 -0.96
N GLU A 110 6.83 7.58 0.21
CA GLU A 110 5.50 8.21 0.29
C GLU A 110 5.46 9.52 -0.52
N GLU A 111 6.53 10.33 -0.41
CA GLU A 111 6.74 11.60 -1.11
C GLU A 111 6.84 11.44 -2.64
N GLU A 112 7.38 10.31 -3.12
CA GLU A 112 7.55 10.03 -4.54
C GLU A 112 6.29 9.40 -5.16
N ARG A 113 5.36 8.91 -4.34
CA ARG A 113 4.11 8.33 -4.81
C ARG A 113 3.24 9.44 -5.37
N LYS A 114 2.79 9.26 -6.60
CA LYS A 114 1.84 10.16 -7.24
C LYS A 114 0.40 9.74 -6.93
N LEU A 115 -0.45 10.73 -6.69
CA LEU A 115 -1.90 10.56 -6.72
C LEU A 115 -2.35 10.58 -8.19
N LYS A 116 -3.36 9.78 -8.51
CA LYS A 116 -3.91 9.71 -9.85
C LYS A 116 -5.43 9.83 -9.77
N ALA A 117 -6.01 10.70 -10.59
CA ALA A 117 -7.45 10.93 -10.67
C ALA A 117 -7.90 10.80 -12.12
N VAL A 118 -9.04 10.15 -12.36
CA VAL A 118 -9.65 10.07 -13.69
C VAL A 118 -10.85 11.00 -13.71
N ILE A 119 -10.81 12.00 -14.59
CA ILE A 119 -11.89 12.95 -14.82
C ILE A 119 -12.72 12.44 -16.00
N ARG A 120 -14.01 12.21 -15.78
CA ARG A 120 -14.97 11.76 -16.78
C ARG A 120 -15.78 12.91 -17.34
N GLY A 121 -16.13 12.79 -18.62
CA GLY A 121 -17.05 13.69 -19.30
C GLY A 121 -16.36 14.86 -20.00
N ILE A 122 -15.04 14.83 -20.17
CA ILE A 122 -14.30 15.87 -20.90
C ILE A 122 -14.26 15.52 -22.39
N PRO A 123 -14.86 16.33 -23.29
CA PRO A 123 -14.81 16.09 -24.73
C PRO A 123 -13.38 15.95 -25.29
N THR A 124 -13.26 15.30 -26.45
CA THR A 124 -11.96 14.93 -27.05
C THR A 124 -11.25 16.07 -27.76
N ASP A 125 -12.00 17.10 -28.13
CA ASP A 125 -11.54 18.36 -28.72
C ASP A 125 -10.90 19.31 -27.69
N PHE A 126 -11.06 19.06 -26.39
CA PHE A 126 -10.42 19.84 -25.34
C PHE A 126 -8.92 19.49 -25.25
N PRO A 127 -8.00 20.44 -25.49
CA PRO A 127 -6.58 20.18 -25.40
C PRO A 127 -6.15 19.94 -23.95
N VAL A 128 -5.21 19.02 -23.76
CA VAL A 128 -4.72 18.64 -22.42
C VAL A 128 -4.03 19.79 -21.70
N ASP A 129 -3.42 20.71 -22.45
CA ASP A 129 -2.72 21.87 -21.89
C ASP A 129 -3.69 22.87 -21.25
N GLU A 130 -4.83 23.14 -21.89
CA GLU A 130 -5.87 24.01 -21.31
C GLU A 130 -6.50 23.38 -20.07
N ILE A 131 -6.72 22.06 -20.09
CA ILE A 131 -7.21 21.32 -18.92
C ILE A 131 -6.20 21.45 -17.78
N GLN A 132 -4.91 21.28 -18.05
CA GLN A 132 -3.87 21.42 -17.05
C GLN A 132 -3.83 22.84 -16.48
N VAL A 133 -3.89 23.87 -17.32
CA VAL A 133 -3.91 25.28 -16.90
C VAL A 133 -5.13 25.57 -16.04
N ASP A 134 -6.32 25.11 -16.41
CA ASP A 134 -7.56 25.31 -15.65
C ASP A 134 -7.49 24.62 -14.28
N LEU A 135 -7.04 23.36 -14.23
CA LEU A 135 -6.89 22.63 -12.95
C LEU A 135 -5.88 23.31 -12.01
N CYS A 136 -4.74 23.76 -12.56
CA CYS A 136 -3.75 24.54 -11.82
C CYS A 136 -4.34 25.88 -11.34
N GLY A 137 -5.10 26.58 -12.18
CA GLY A 137 -5.77 27.84 -11.86
C GLY A 137 -6.82 27.71 -10.76
N GLN A 138 -7.45 26.53 -10.64
CA GLN A 138 -8.36 26.18 -9.54
C GLN A 138 -7.63 25.77 -8.24
N GLY A 139 -6.29 25.75 -8.24
CA GLY A 139 -5.47 25.46 -7.05
C GLY A 139 -5.12 23.98 -6.86
N PHE A 140 -5.38 23.11 -7.84
CA PHE A 140 -4.93 21.72 -7.78
C PHE A 140 -3.48 21.60 -8.26
N PRO A 141 -2.56 20.99 -7.48
CA PRO A 141 -1.14 20.92 -7.82
C PRO A 141 -0.86 19.84 -8.88
N VAL A 142 -1.33 20.04 -10.11
CA VAL A 142 -1.22 19.06 -11.19
C VAL A 142 0.22 18.93 -11.70
N HIS A 143 0.74 17.70 -11.76
CA HIS A 143 2.06 17.40 -12.33
C HIS A 143 1.98 17.16 -13.84
N SER A 144 0.95 16.44 -14.30
CA SER A 144 0.76 16.13 -15.73
C SER A 144 -0.63 15.58 -16.01
N VAL A 145 -1.21 16.01 -17.13
CA VAL A 145 -2.53 15.58 -17.62
C VAL A 145 -2.39 14.71 -18.87
N HIS A 146 -3.12 13.59 -18.93
CA HIS A 146 -3.08 12.68 -20.08
C HIS A 146 -4.48 12.32 -20.55
N ARG A 147 -4.75 12.46 -21.85
CA ARG A 147 -5.96 11.93 -22.47
C ARG A 147 -5.88 10.40 -22.52
N LEU A 148 -6.88 9.71 -21.96
CA LEU A 148 -6.94 8.26 -22.09
C LEU A 148 -7.43 7.87 -23.49
N CYS A 149 -6.81 6.86 -24.08
CA CYS A 149 -7.18 6.33 -25.38
C CYS A 149 -7.64 4.87 -25.28
N ARG A 150 -8.46 4.46 -26.25
CA ARG A 150 -8.80 3.04 -26.48
C ARG A 150 -7.57 2.30 -27.04
N ARG A 151 -7.71 0.97 -27.16
CA ARG A 151 -6.66 0.11 -27.74
C ARG A 151 -6.33 0.43 -29.20
N ASP A 152 -7.28 0.99 -29.94
CA ASP A 152 -7.12 1.44 -31.33
C ASP A 152 -6.47 2.84 -31.43
N GLY A 153 -6.17 3.48 -30.30
CA GLY A 153 -5.60 4.83 -30.24
C GLY A 153 -6.63 5.97 -30.21
N SER A 154 -7.92 5.69 -30.41
CA SER A 154 -8.96 6.73 -30.38
C SER A 154 -9.12 7.34 -28.98
N PRO A 155 -9.28 8.68 -28.88
CA PRO A 155 -9.38 9.36 -27.58
C PRO A 155 -10.72 9.07 -26.90
N LEU A 156 -10.68 9.00 -25.57
CA LEU A 156 -11.87 8.86 -24.72
C LEU A 156 -12.24 10.19 -24.08
N TRP A 157 -13.49 10.26 -23.61
CA TRP A 157 -13.97 11.37 -22.78
C TRP A 157 -13.51 11.22 -21.32
N LEU A 158 -12.26 10.78 -21.17
CA LEU A 158 -11.60 10.46 -19.92
C LEU A 158 -10.21 11.07 -19.93
N VAL A 159 -9.89 11.78 -18.86
CA VAL A 159 -8.60 12.41 -18.66
C VAL A 159 -7.99 11.87 -17.38
N LEU A 160 -6.74 11.40 -17.45
CA LEU A 160 -5.96 10.97 -16.30
C LEU A 160 -5.10 12.14 -15.83
N ASP A 161 -5.41 12.62 -14.64
CA ASP A 161 -4.61 13.59 -13.93
C ASP A 161 -3.63 12.91 -12.97
N VAL A 162 -2.41 13.45 -12.90
CA VAL A 162 -1.33 12.96 -12.05
C VAL A 162 -0.88 14.10 -11.16
N LEU A 163 -1.03 13.91 -9.85
CA LEU A 163 -0.75 14.92 -8.83
C LEU A 163 0.29 14.37 -7.82
N PRO A 164 1.02 15.22 -7.08
CA PRO A 164 1.75 14.76 -5.91
C PRO A 164 0.77 14.24 -4.86
N ARG A 165 1.23 13.35 -3.98
CA ARG A 165 0.40 12.81 -2.91
C ARG A 165 0.41 13.75 -1.71
N THR A 166 -0.36 14.83 -1.81
CA THR A 166 -0.58 15.80 -0.73
C THR A 166 -2.07 15.86 -0.35
N GLU A 167 -2.42 16.47 0.79
CA GLU A 167 -3.82 16.61 1.19
C GLU A 167 -4.57 17.56 0.24
N GLU A 168 -3.90 18.59 -0.25
CA GLU A 168 -4.44 19.54 -1.24
C GLU A 168 -4.80 18.82 -2.53
N ALA A 169 -3.93 17.92 -3.00
CA ALA A 169 -4.19 17.12 -4.20
C ALA A 169 -5.37 16.15 -4.02
N LYS A 170 -5.58 15.59 -2.82
CA LYS A 170 -6.71 14.68 -2.56
C LYS A 170 -8.06 15.38 -2.68
N ASN A 171 -8.11 16.69 -2.47
CA ASN A 171 -9.34 17.45 -2.59
C ASN A 171 -9.93 17.42 -4.01
N ILE A 172 -9.15 17.07 -5.04
CA ILE A 172 -9.65 16.94 -6.41
C ILE A 172 -10.84 15.98 -6.53
N PHE A 173 -10.90 14.91 -5.72
CA PHE A 173 -12.00 13.94 -5.78
C PHE A 173 -13.33 14.49 -5.27
N ASN A 174 -13.29 15.49 -4.40
CA ASN A 174 -14.48 16.02 -3.73
C ASN A 174 -14.85 17.43 -4.24
N ASN A 175 -13.86 18.22 -4.63
CA ASN A 175 -14.05 19.65 -4.89
C ASN A 175 -14.05 20.02 -6.37
N LEU A 176 -13.53 19.15 -7.25
CA LEU A 176 -13.52 19.42 -8.68
C LEU A 176 -14.91 19.13 -9.29
N ASN A 177 -15.62 20.19 -9.67
CA ASN A 177 -16.98 20.12 -10.22
C ASN A 177 -17.11 20.69 -11.64
N LYS A 178 -16.07 21.39 -12.13
CA LYS A 178 -16.02 22.06 -13.41
C LYS A 178 -14.60 22.01 -13.98
N VAL A 179 -14.47 21.81 -15.29
CA VAL A 179 -13.19 21.87 -16.01
C VAL A 179 -13.39 22.67 -17.29
N CYS A 180 -12.57 23.69 -17.53
CA CYS A 180 -12.56 24.52 -18.74
C CYS A 180 -13.97 25.03 -19.13
N GLY A 181 -14.76 25.51 -18.15
CA GLY A 181 -16.14 25.95 -18.43
C GLY A 181 -17.20 24.85 -18.34
N LEU A 182 -16.82 23.57 -18.43
CA LEU A 182 -17.74 22.43 -18.49
C LEU A 182 -18.11 21.91 -17.10
N SER A 183 -19.40 21.94 -16.80
CA SER A 183 -19.98 21.38 -15.56
C SER A 183 -20.36 19.90 -15.72
N SER A 184 -20.82 19.27 -14.63
CA SER A 184 -21.29 17.87 -14.62
C SER A 184 -20.20 16.83 -14.89
N ILE A 185 -18.97 17.14 -14.48
CA ILE A 185 -17.85 16.20 -14.51
C ILE A 185 -17.87 15.26 -13.30
N ARG A 186 -17.23 14.10 -13.43
CA ARG A 186 -17.05 13.16 -12.32
C ARG A 186 -15.58 12.78 -12.18
N VAL A 187 -15.09 12.75 -10.94
CA VAL A 187 -13.71 12.35 -10.65
C VAL A 187 -13.74 11.00 -9.94
N GLU A 188 -12.90 10.07 -10.39
CA GLU A 188 -12.80 8.74 -9.79
C GLU A 188 -11.34 8.28 -9.69
N ALA A 189 -11.08 7.35 -8.78
CA ALA A 189 -9.78 6.70 -8.71
C ALA A 189 -9.57 5.80 -9.95
N PRO A 190 -8.35 5.72 -10.51
CA PRO A 190 -8.06 4.77 -11.57
C PRO A 190 -8.41 3.35 -11.17
N HIS A 191 -8.94 2.59 -12.13
CA HIS A 191 -9.28 1.19 -11.92
C HIS A 191 -8.05 0.39 -11.49
N LYS A 192 -8.14 -0.27 -10.33
CA LYS A 192 -7.09 -1.15 -9.81
C LYS A 192 -7.09 -2.44 -10.65
N LYS A 193 -6.02 -2.66 -11.42
CA LYS A 193 -5.79 -3.99 -12.01
C LYS A 193 -5.59 -4.99 -10.86
N GLY A 194 -6.34 -6.09 -10.87
CA GLY A 194 -6.24 -7.13 -9.86
C GLY A 194 -4.86 -7.81 -9.88
N GLY A 195 -4.38 -8.21 -8.71
CA GLY A 195 -3.15 -8.99 -8.53
C GLY A 195 -1.87 -8.18 -8.29
N PRO A 196 -0.79 -8.83 -7.81
CA PRO A 196 0.49 -8.19 -7.60
C PRO A 196 1.15 -7.80 -8.92
N VAL A 197 1.80 -6.62 -8.96
CA VAL A 197 2.55 -6.20 -10.15
C VAL A 197 3.71 -7.16 -10.44
N GLN A 198 3.91 -7.50 -11.71
CA GLN A 198 5.09 -8.24 -12.16
C GLN A 198 6.24 -7.26 -12.46
N CYS A 199 7.40 -7.50 -11.87
CA CYS A 199 8.60 -6.71 -12.14
C CYS A 199 9.18 -7.08 -13.50
N HIS A 200 9.12 -6.18 -14.48
CA HIS A 200 9.69 -6.44 -15.82
C HIS A 200 11.23 -6.53 -15.86
N ARG A 201 11.92 -6.19 -14.76
CA ARG A 201 13.37 -6.37 -14.62
C ARG A 201 13.68 -7.80 -14.21
N CYS A 202 13.22 -8.25 -13.04
CA CYS A 202 13.58 -9.57 -12.51
C CYS A 202 12.51 -10.67 -12.65
N GLN A 203 11.35 -10.35 -13.24
CA GLN A 203 10.17 -11.22 -13.44
C GLN A 203 9.44 -11.71 -12.19
N LEU A 204 9.91 -11.38 -10.98
CA LEU A 204 9.20 -11.67 -9.74
C LEU A 204 8.01 -10.72 -9.53
N TYR A 205 7.05 -11.17 -8.73
CA TYR A 205 5.86 -10.38 -8.37
C TYR A 205 6.09 -9.49 -7.14
N GLY A 206 5.23 -8.49 -6.98
CA GLY A 206 5.08 -7.70 -5.75
C GLY A 206 5.91 -6.41 -5.68
N HIS A 207 6.62 -6.04 -6.74
CA HIS A 207 7.34 -4.77 -6.83
C HIS A 207 7.50 -4.27 -8.28
N ALA A 208 7.69 -2.96 -8.45
CA ALA A 208 7.89 -2.34 -9.75
C ALA A 208 9.36 -2.42 -10.19
N ALA A 209 9.59 -2.44 -11.51
CA ALA A 209 10.93 -2.48 -12.09
C ALA A 209 11.78 -1.23 -11.76
N ALA A 210 11.13 -0.07 -11.57
CA ALA A 210 11.81 1.19 -11.27
C ALA A 210 12.66 1.13 -9.99
N ASN A 211 12.23 0.34 -8.99
CA ASN A 211 12.90 0.22 -7.70
C ASN A 211 13.50 -1.19 -7.51
N CYS A 212 13.81 -1.85 -8.62
CA CYS A 212 14.44 -3.16 -8.65
C CYS A 212 15.89 -3.00 -9.11
N HIS A 213 16.82 -3.47 -8.27
CA HIS A 213 18.26 -3.47 -8.53
C HIS A 213 18.81 -4.89 -8.66
N ALA A 214 17.93 -5.89 -8.83
CA ALA A 214 18.33 -7.23 -9.19
C ALA A 214 18.76 -7.30 -10.66
N ASP A 215 19.48 -8.36 -11.02
CA ASP A 215 19.87 -8.59 -12.41
C ASP A 215 18.62 -8.72 -13.30
N PRO A 216 18.65 -8.15 -14.52
CA PRO A 216 17.55 -8.31 -15.44
C PRO A 216 17.40 -9.79 -15.81
N ARG A 217 16.17 -10.24 -16.05
CA ARG A 217 15.85 -11.57 -16.56
C ARG A 217 14.85 -11.42 -17.71
N CYS A 218 15.19 -12.01 -18.83
CA CYS A 218 14.34 -11.97 -20.01
C CYS A 218 13.10 -12.84 -19.83
N LEU A 219 11.91 -12.30 -20.15
CA LEU A 219 10.64 -13.04 -20.10
C LEU A 219 10.58 -14.20 -21.12
N LYS A 220 11.41 -14.15 -22.16
CA LYS A 220 11.38 -15.11 -23.28
C LYS A 220 12.36 -16.28 -23.09
N CYS A 221 13.51 -16.06 -22.45
CA CYS A 221 14.58 -17.05 -22.35
C CYS A 221 15.23 -17.18 -20.97
N LEU A 222 14.82 -16.38 -19.98
CA LEU A 222 15.39 -16.36 -18.62
C LEU A 222 16.87 -15.94 -18.49
N VAL A 223 17.54 -15.68 -19.61
CA VAL A 223 18.92 -15.19 -19.68
C VAL A 223 19.00 -13.75 -19.12
N PRO A 224 20.13 -13.36 -18.51
CA PRO A 224 20.33 -12.04 -17.93
C PRO A 224 20.47 -10.92 -18.97
N HIS A 225 19.35 -10.48 -19.54
CA HIS A 225 19.22 -9.27 -20.36
C HIS A 225 17.80 -8.70 -20.29
N CYS A 226 17.62 -7.46 -20.75
CA CYS A 226 16.29 -6.85 -20.81
C CYS A 226 15.46 -7.52 -21.91
N THR A 227 14.18 -7.82 -21.65
CA THR A 227 13.30 -8.51 -22.63
C THR A 227 13.23 -7.81 -24.00
N ARG A 228 13.48 -6.49 -24.05
CA ARG A 228 13.54 -5.69 -25.28
C ARG A 228 14.75 -6.00 -26.17
N GLU A 229 15.86 -6.43 -25.58
CA GLU A 229 17.12 -6.79 -26.26
C GLU A 229 17.12 -8.26 -26.72
N CYS A 230 16.08 -9.03 -26.38
CA CYS A 230 16.03 -10.45 -26.69
C CYS A 230 15.75 -10.68 -28.17
N SER A 231 16.62 -11.45 -28.82
CA SER A 231 16.49 -11.90 -30.22
C SER A 231 15.29 -12.82 -30.47
N ARG A 232 14.75 -13.48 -29.44
CA ARG A 232 13.55 -14.32 -29.58
C ARG A 232 12.35 -13.47 -29.99
N THR A 233 11.68 -13.82 -31.07
CA THR A 233 10.42 -13.20 -31.47
C THR A 233 9.23 -14.04 -30.99
N ARG A 234 8.01 -13.53 -31.16
CA ARG A 234 6.81 -14.34 -30.90
C ARG A 234 6.69 -15.51 -31.90
N GLU A 235 7.29 -15.35 -33.08
CA GLU A 235 7.25 -16.29 -34.19
C GLU A 235 8.26 -17.43 -34.06
N SER A 236 9.29 -17.30 -33.21
CA SER A 236 10.31 -18.34 -33.04
C SER A 236 9.78 -19.63 -32.41
N GLY A 237 8.52 -19.68 -31.97
CA GLY A 237 7.86 -20.89 -31.45
C GLY A 237 8.37 -21.39 -30.09
N GLU A 238 9.50 -20.88 -29.62
CA GLU A 238 10.08 -21.25 -28.33
C GLU A 238 9.23 -20.76 -27.16
N LYS A 239 8.72 -21.70 -26.36
CA LYS A 239 7.90 -21.38 -25.18
C LYS A 239 8.76 -20.67 -24.12
N PRO A 240 8.29 -19.55 -23.55
CA PRO A 240 8.99 -18.91 -22.44
C PRO A 240 8.95 -19.82 -21.22
N SER A 241 10.00 -19.75 -20.40
CA SER A 241 10.05 -20.37 -19.08
C SER A 241 9.70 -19.35 -18.00
N CYS A 242 9.01 -19.77 -16.95
CA CYS A 242 8.61 -18.92 -15.84
C CYS A 242 9.68 -18.91 -14.73
N VAL A 243 10.10 -17.72 -14.26
CA VAL A 243 11.09 -17.61 -13.16
C VAL A 243 10.57 -18.17 -11.84
N ASN A 244 9.26 -18.14 -11.61
CA ASN A 244 8.69 -18.49 -10.30
C ASN A 244 8.50 -20.00 -10.11
N CYS A 245 8.22 -20.76 -11.17
CA CYS A 245 7.94 -22.21 -11.11
C CYS A 245 8.79 -23.04 -12.07
N LEU A 246 9.66 -22.39 -12.87
CA LEU A 246 10.55 -23.01 -13.85
C LEU A 246 9.85 -23.78 -14.99
N GLN A 247 8.52 -23.71 -15.07
CA GLN A 247 7.72 -24.35 -16.11
C GLN A 247 7.69 -23.54 -17.42
N GLN A 248 7.41 -24.22 -18.54
CA GLN A 248 7.34 -23.63 -19.88
C GLN A 248 5.99 -22.93 -20.12
N HIS A 249 5.77 -21.80 -19.46
CA HIS A 249 4.66 -20.91 -19.75
C HIS A 249 5.05 -19.44 -19.54
N ARG A 250 4.19 -18.55 -20.05
CA ARG A 250 4.32 -17.12 -19.75
C ARG A 250 3.94 -16.89 -18.28
N PRO A 251 4.73 -16.14 -17.50
CA PRO A 251 4.32 -15.71 -16.17
C PRO A 251 2.97 -14.98 -16.22
N THR A 252 1.97 -15.60 -15.59
CA THR A 252 0.64 -15.05 -15.36
C THR A 252 0.31 -15.23 -13.87
N ILE A 253 -0.47 -14.31 -13.33
CA ILE A 253 -0.96 -14.42 -11.95
C ILE A 253 -2.14 -15.40 -11.98
N GLY A 254 -2.05 -16.51 -11.25
CA GLY A 254 -3.17 -17.43 -11.03
C GLY A 254 -3.15 -18.78 -11.76
N MET A 255 -2.05 -19.16 -12.42
CA MET A 255 -1.86 -20.54 -12.88
C MET A 255 -1.01 -21.32 -11.87
N THR A 256 -1.57 -21.55 -10.69
CA THR A 256 -1.29 -22.80 -9.97
C THR A 256 -2.20 -23.84 -10.60
N GLU A 257 -1.71 -24.55 -11.60
CA GLU A 257 -2.34 -25.80 -12.01
C GLU A 257 -2.27 -26.71 -10.78
N ASN A 258 -3.44 -27.00 -10.19
CA ASN A 258 -3.56 -28.09 -9.22
C ASN A 258 -3.18 -29.39 -9.93
N PRO A 259 -2.50 -30.31 -9.21
CA PRO A 259 -1.97 -31.55 -9.78
C PRO A 259 -3.04 -32.44 -10.43
#